data_AF-A0A0A7KE26-F1
#
_entry.id   AF-A0A0A7KE26-F1
#
_cell.length_a   1.000
_cell.length_b   1.000
_cell.length_c   1.000
_cell.angle_alpha   90.00
_cell.angle_beta   90.00
_cell.angle_gamma   90.00
#
_symmetry.space_group_name_H-M   'P 1'
#
loop_
_entity.id
_entity.type
_entity.pdbx_description
1 polymer ?
#
loop_
_entity_poly.entity_id
_entity_poly.type
_entity_poly.pdbx_seq_one_letter_code
_entity_poly.pdbx_strand_id
1 'polypeptide(L)'
;MSPRRAPKKAVKAAPSPPRPGDLLINDPILKTISRAAFALVMLFALLLLWRGHNAPGGGFIAGLMTVCALILHRIANGDSALRVDPVKFIPWGLALSFTTGLVPYLLGRPFLKSDFGYLTTALTGEFEWATALLFDLGVYLVVVGAGLSLAYALIEVEPSERVEGDE
;
A
#
# COMPACT_ATOMS: atom_id res chain seq x y z
N MET A 1 -30.59 36.44 -53.49
CA MET A 1 -31.09 35.13 -52.98
C MET A 1 -29.87 34.23 -52.80
N SER A 2 -29.30 34.16 -51.58
CA SER A 2 -28.04 33.44 -51.31
C SER A 2 -28.33 31.99 -50.93
N PRO A 3 -27.69 30.98 -51.54
CA PRO A 3 -27.99 29.59 -51.27
C PRO A 3 -27.44 29.18 -49.89
N ARG A 4 -28.32 28.77 -48.97
CA ARG A 4 -27.95 28.21 -47.67
C ARG A 4 -27.20 26.89 -47.87
N ARG A 5 -25.91 26.87 -47.53
CA ARG A 5 -25.07 25.66 -47.46
C ARG A 5 -25.57 24.77 -46.32
N ALA A 6 -25.93 23.52 -46.62
CA ALA A 6 -26.31 22.54 -45.61
C ALA A 6 -25.11 22.17 -44.71
N PRO A 7 -25.31 21.87 -43.42
CA PRO A 7 -24.22 21.50 -42.52
C PRO A 7 -23.70 20.09 -42.85
N LYS A 8 -22.39 19.98 -43.08
CA LYS A 8 -21.70 18.67 -43.21
C LYS A 8 -21.79 17.95 -41.86
N LYS A 9 -22.44 16.78 -41.82
CA LYS A 9 -22.40 15.89 -40.65
C LYS A 9 -20.96 15.47 -40.39
N ALA A 10 -20.43 15.81 -39.22
CA ALA A 10 -19.13 15.34 -38.76
C ALA A 10 -19.19 13.81 -38.61
N VAL A 11 -18.41 13.10 -39.43
CA VAL A 11 -18.18 11.67 -39.26
C VAL A 11 -17.39 11.49 -37.97
N LYS A 12 -17.99 10.85 -36.97
CA LYS A 12 -17.35 10.56 -35.69
C LYS A 12 -16.13 9.70 -35.96
N ALA A 13 -14.94 10.22 -35.66
CA ALA A 13 -13.68 9.51 -35.88
C ALA A 13 -13.72 8.14 -35.18
N ALA A 14 -13.14 7.13 -35.83
CA ALA A 14 -13.03 5.78 -35.26
C ALA A 14 -12.31 5.84 -33.90
N PRO A 15 -12.74 5.04 -32.90
CA PRO A 15 -12.07 5.01 -31.61
C PRO A 15 -10.61 4.58 -31.80
N SER A 16 -9.70 5.30 -31.14
CA SER A 16 -8.28 4.95 -31.10
C SER A 16 -8.10 3.54 -30.51
N PRO A 17 -7.11 2.77 -31.00
CA PRO A 17 -6.85 1.44 -30.46
C PRO A 17 -6.59 1.51 -28.95
N PRO A 18 -7.05 0.51 -28.17
CA PRO A 18 -6.84 0.48 -26.73
C PRO A 18 -5.35 0.49 -26.42
N ARG A 19 -4.96 1.26 -25.40
CA ARG A 19 -3.56 1.27 -24.94
C ARG A 19 -3.27 -0.08 -24.29
N PRO A 20 -2.01 -0.56 -24.29
CA PRO A 20 -1.66 -1.83 -23.64
C PRO A 20 -2.13 -1.93 -22.17
N GLY A 21 -2.13 -0.81 -21.43
CA GLY A 21 -2.65 -0.75 -20.06
C GLY A 21 -4.16 -0.96 -19.94
N ASP A 22 -4.94 -0.57 -20.96
CA ASP A 22 -6.39 -0.75 -20.98
C ASP A 22 -6.79 -2.23 -21.12
N LEU A 23 -5.91 -3.05 -21.69
CA LEU A 23 -6.11 -4.49 -21.83
C LEU A 23 -5.96 -5.21 -20.49
N LEU A 24 -5.02 -4.78 -19.64
CA LEU A 24 -4.80 -5.34 -18.31
C LEU A 24 -5.95 -5.00 -17.35
N ILE A 25 -6.42 -3.75 -17.36
CA ILE A 25 -7.49 -3.28 -16.47
C ILE A 25 -8.83 -3.96 -16.78
N ASN A 26 -9.06 -4.38 -18.02
CA ASN A 26 -10.30 -5.03 -18.43
C ASN A 26 -10.24 -6.56 -18.40
N ASP A 27 -9.14 -7.16 -17.94
CA ASP A 27 -8.99 -8.61 -17.88
C ASP A 27 -9.75 -9.23 -16.68
N PRO A 28 -10.81 -10.03 -16.92
CA PRO A 28 -11.59 -10.66 -15.86
C PRO A 28 -10.81 -11.74 -15.10
N ILE A 29 -9.84 -12.41 -15.74
CA ILE A 29 -8.98 -13.42 -15.13
C ILE A 29 -8.06 -12.74 -14.12
N LEU A 30 -7.38 -11.66 -14.54
CA LEU A 30 -6.50 -10.88 -13.67
C LEU A 30 -7.25 -10.34 -12.45
N LYS A 31 -8.44 -9.76 -12.65
CA LYS A 31 -9.30 -9.27 -11.55
C LYS A 31 -9.66 -10.37 -10.56
N THR A 32 -10.03 -11.55 -11.06
CA THR A 32 -10.43 -12.68 -10.21
C THR A 32 -9.27 -13.20 -9.38
N ILE A 33 -8.10 -13.42 -10.01
CA ILE A 33 -6.89 -13.89 -9.32
C ILE A 33 -6.38 -12.84 -8.34
N SER A 34 -6.32 -11.57 -8.75
CA SER A 34 -5.88 -10.46 -7.89
C SER A 34 -6.72 -10.34 -6.63
N ARG A 35 -8.05 -10.49 -6.71
CA ARG A 35 -8.92 -10.46 -5.54
C ARG A 35 -8.61 -11.57 -4.53
N ALA A 36 -8.36 -12.79 -5.00
CA ALA A 36 -8.00 -13.92 -4.14
C ALA A 36 -6.59 -13.75 -3.55
N ALA A 37 -5.61 -13.38 -4.38
CA ALA A 37 -4.24 -13.12 -3.96
C ALA A 37 -4.16 -11.98 -2.95
N PHE A 38 -4.89 -10.88 -3.17
CA PHE A 38 -4.97 -9.76 -2.24
C PHE A 38 -5.41 -10.22 -0.86
N ALA A 39 -6.53 -10.95 -0.76
CA ALA A 39 -7.01 -11.44 0.53
C ALA A 39 -6.00 -12.35 1.24
N LEU A 40 -5.38 -13.29 0.49
CA LEU A 40 -4.41 -14.23 1.04
C LEU A 40 -3.14 -13.52 1.52
N VAL A 41 -2.59 -12.60 0.71
CA VAL A 41 -1.37 -11.86 1.05
C VAL A 41 -1.61 -10.89 2.20
N MET A 42 -2.76 -10.22 2.25
CA MET A 42 -3.13 -9.36 3.38
C MET A 42 -3.22 -10.17 4.68
N LEU A 43 -3.85 -11.34 4.64
CA LEU A 43 -3.89 -12.25 5.79
C LEU A 43 -2.48 -12.67 6.21
N PHE A 44 -1.63 -13.05 5.26
CA PHE A 44 -0.26 -13.46 5.54
C PHE A 44 0.59 -12.32 6.10
N ALA A 45 0.44 -11.10 5.58
CA ALA A 45 1.10 -9.91 6.10
C ALA A 45 0.74 -9.64 7.57
N LEU A 46 -0.55 -9.74 7.93
CA LEU A 46 -1.01 -9.62 9.31
C LEU A 46 -0.42 -10.72 10.21
N LEU A 47 -0.33 -11.96 9.71
CA LEU A 47 0.32 -13.05 10.44
C LEU A 47 1.82 -12.80 10.65
N LEU A 48 2.53 -12.27 9.66
CA LEU A 48 3.94 -11.90 9.78
C LEU A 48 4.15 -10.78 10.79
N LEU A 49 3.29 -9.76 10.79
CA LEU A 49 3.32 -8.68 11.76
C LEU A 49 3.12 -9.24 13.18
N TRP A 50 2.10 -10.08 13.35
CA TRP A 50 1.80 -10.68 14.65
C TRP A 50 2.93 -11.58 15.14
N ARG A 51 3.54 -12.40 14.28
CA ARG A 51 4.58 -13.35 14.66
C ARG A 51 5.95 -12.72 14.92
N GLY A 52 6.16 -11.46 14.55
CA GLY A 52 7.47 -10.79 14.59
C GLY A 52 8.17 -10.77 15.96
N HIS A 53 7.41 -10.90 17.05
CA HIS A 53 7.96 -10.93 18.40
C HIS A 53 8.58 -12.29 18.79
N ASN A 54 8.12 -13.41 18.20
CA ASN A 54 8.48 -14.77 18.63
C ASN A 54 9.11 -15.64 17.52
N ALA A 55 9.03 -15.23 16.25
CA ALA A 55 9.48 -16.00 15.10
C ALA A 55 9.91 -15.05 13.96
N PRO A 56 10.55 -15.57 12.88
CA PRO A 56 10.86 -14.75 11.72
C PRO A 56 9.61 -14.06 11.17
N GLY A 57 9.66 -12.73 11.06
CA GLY A 57 8.51 -11.88 10.75
C GLY A 57 8.80 -10.41 11.08
N GLY A 58 7.74 -9.67 11.42
CA GLY A 58 7.83 -8.29 11.92
C GLY A 58 7.25 -7.24 10.97
N GLY A 59 7.31 -5.98 11.43
CA GLY A 59 6.67 -4.85 10.78
C GLY A 59 7.13 -4.58 9.35
N PHE A 60 8.43 -4.74 9.10
CA PHE A 60 9.03 -4.44 7.79
C PHE A 60 8.53 -5.36 6.68
N ILE A 61 8.68 -6.68 6.85
CA ILE A 61 8.25 -7.67 5.85
C ILE A 61 6.73 -7.70 5.67
N ALA A 62 5.97 -7.54 6.77
CA ALA A 62 4.53 -7.39 6.70
C ALA A 62 4.11 -6.16 5.89
N GLY A 63 4.82 -5.04 6.06
CA GLY A 63 4.61 -3.82 5.30
C GLY A 63 4.87 -4.03 3.81
N LEU A 64 6.01 -4.63 3.45
CA LEU A 64 6.34 -4.94 2.06
C LEU A 64 5.30 -5.85 1.40
N MET A 65 4.83 -6.89 2.11
CA MET A 65 3.79 -7.77 1.57
C MET A 65 2.48 -7.02 1.31
N THR A 66 2.12 -6.11 2.21
CA THR A 66 0.95 -5.24 2.06
C THR A 66 1.09 -4.31 0.87
N VAL A 67 2.25 -3.69 0.68
CA VAL A 67 2.57 -2.85 -0.49
C VAL A 67 2.39 -3.65 -1.78
N CYS A 68 2.97 -4.84 -1.87
CA CYS A 68 2.83 -5.72 -3.04
C CYS A 68 1.36 -6.07 -3.33
N ALA A 69 0.58 -6.43 -2.30
CA ALA A 69 -0.85 -6.74 -2.46
C ALA A 69 -1.64 -5.55 -2.99
N LEU A 70 -1.39 -4.35 -2.44
CA LEU A 70 -2.08 -3.12 -2.84
C LEU A 70 -1.69 -2.65 -4.25
N ILE A 71 -0.43 -2.83 -4.65
CA ILE A 71 0.02 -2.59 -6.03
C ILE A 71 -0.68 -3.55 -6.99
N LEU A 72 -0.69 -4.86 -6.68
CA LEU A 72 -1.40 -5.86 -7.49
C LEU A 72 -2.89 -5.54 -7.62
N HIS A 73 -3.52 -5.08 -6.53
CA HIS A 73 -4.91 -4.65 -6.55
C HIS A 73 -5.12 -3.44 -7.47
N ARG A 74 -4.26 -2.42 -7.36
CA ARG A 74 -4.33 -1.19 -8.16
C ARG A 74 -4.16 -1.48 -9.66
N ILE A 75 -3.21 -2.34 -10.02
CA ILE A 75 -2.97 -2.73 -11.43
C ILE A 75 -4.19 -3.49 -11.99
N ALA A 76 -4.76 -4.43 -11.22
CA ALA A 76 -5.86 -5.27 -11.70
C ALA A 76 -7.21 -4.54 -11.75
N ASN A 77 -7.47 -3.61 -10.83
CA ASN A 77 -8.76 -2.94 -10.72
C ASN A 77 -8.76 -1.52 -11.27
N GLY A 78 -7.60 -0.94 -11.56
CA GLY A 78 -7.44 0.46 -11.97
C GLY A 78 -7.56 1.44 -10.80
N ASP A 79 -8.27 1.08 -9.72
CA ASP A 79 -8.50 1.90 -8.53
C ASP A 79 -7.62 1.50 -7.34
N SER A 80 -7.26 2.47 -6.50
CA SER A 80 -6.57 2.18 -5.24
C SER A 80 -7.58 1.61 -4.24
N ALA A 81 -7.18 0.53 -3.54
CA ALA A 81 -7.95 0.02 -2.42
C ALA A 81 -7.94 0.98 -1.21
N LEU A 82 -6.99 1.91 -1.15
CA LEU A 82 -6.86 2.88 -0.08
C LEU A 82 -7.60 4.18 -0.42
N ARG A 83 -8.36 4.68 0.55
CA ARG A 83 -9.04 6.00 0.47
C ARG A 83 -8.21 7.14 1.06
N VAL A 84 -7.06 6.82 1.64
CA VAL A 84 -6.17 7.75 2.33
C VAL A 84 -4.86 7.81 1.58
N ASP A 85 -4.30 9.01 1.45
CA ASP A 85 -2.96 9.22 0.90
C ASP A 85 -1.91 8.44 1.70
N PRO A 86 -1.17 7.49 1.08
CA PRO A 86 -0.18 6.69 1.77
C PRO A 86 0.90 7.49 2.49
N VAL A 87 1.24 8.70 2.01
CA VAL A 87 2.24 9.58 2.65
C VAL A 87 1.87 9.86 4.10
N LYS A 88 0.57 9.92 4.41
CA LYS A 88 0.08 10.19 5.77
C LYS A 88 0.44 9.09 6.76
N PHE A 89 0.69 7.85 6.34
CA PHE A 89 1.09 6.78 7.25
C PHE A 89 2.50 6.97 7.82
N ILE A 90 3.38 7.67 7.10
CA ILE A 90 4.78 7.87 7.49
C ILE A 90 4.91 8.63 8.84
N PRO A 91 4.36 9.84 9.01
CA PRO A 91 4.50 10.56 10.28
C PRO A 91 3.82 9.82 11.44
N TRP A 92 2.69 9.15 11.20
CA TRP A 92 2.02 8.35 12.23
C TRP A 92 2.85 7.13 12.65
N GLY A 93 3.45 6.43 11.70
CA GLY A 93 4.33 5.30 11.98
C GLY A 93 5.58 5.72 12.75
N LEU A 94 6.23 6.81 12.32
CA LEU A 94 7.39 7.38 13.01
C LEU A 94 7.05 7.82 14.43
N ALA A 95 5.93 8.53 14.61
CA ALA A 95 5.46 8.95 15.93
C ALA A 95 5.24 7.73 16.83
N LEU A 96 4.55 6.70 16.35
CA LEU A 96 4.26 5.49 17.11
C LEU A 96 5.55 4.75 17.52
N SER A 97 6.47 4.50 16.58
CA SER A 97 7.75 3.83 16.86
C SER A 97 8.60 4.64 17.84
N PHE A 98 8.67 5.97 17.67
CA PHE A 98 9.41 6.85 18.57
C PHE A 98 8.81 6.84 19.98
N THR A 99 7.49 7.01 20.11
CA THR A 99 6.83 6.98 21.43
C THR A 99 7.00 5.64 22.13
N THR A 100 6.97 4.54 21.37
CA THR A 100 7.18 3.19 21.93
C THR A 100 8.58 3.05 22.52
N GLY A 101 9.61 3.57 21.85
CA GLY A 101 10.97 3.59 22.37
C GLY A 101 11.20 4.59 23.50
N LEU A 102 10.46 5.70 23.50
CA LEU A 102 10.60 6.80 24.46
C LEU A 102 9.99 6.47 25.83
N VAL A 103 8.89 5.72 25.88
CA VAL A 103 8.19 5.38 27.13
C VAL A 103 9.13 4.69 28.15
N PRO A 104 9.88 3.63 27.80
CA PRO A 104 10.85 3.02 28.71
C PRO A 104 11.92 4.01 29.20
N TYR A 105 12.37 4.90 28.31
CA TYR A 105 13.38 5.92 28.65
C TYR A 105 12.89 6.90 29.71
N LEU A 106 11.65 7.38 29.58
CA LEU A 106 11.02 8.26 30.57
C LEU A 106 10.81 7.57 31.93
N LEU A 107 10.73 6.24 31.94
CA LEU A 107 10.63 5.41 33.14
C LEU A 107 12.00 5.03 33.74
N GLY A 108 13.10 5.67 33.28
CA GLY A 108 14.45 5.45 33.80
C GLY A 108 15.12 4.16 33.29
N ARG A 109 14.57 3.53 32.24
CA ARG A 109 15.14 2.34 31.59
C ARG A 109 15.86 2.75 30.30
N PRO A 110 16.71 1.90 29.71
CA PRO A 110 17.29 2.19 28.39
C PRO A 110 16.23 2.44 27.30
N PHE A 111 16.53 3.35 26.36
CA PHE A 111 15.70 3.60 25.17
C PHE A 111 15.49 2.32 24.36
N LEU A 112 14.30 2.15 23.77
CA LEU A 112 13.88 0.93 23.04
C LEU A 112 13.91 -0.37 23.86
N LYS A 113 13.98 -0.30 25.18
CA LYS A 113 13.82 -1.50 26.01
C LYS A 113 12.41 -2.05 25.83
N SER A 114 12.30 -3.23 25.22
CA SER A 114 11.03 -3.94 25.10
C SER A 114 10.67 -4.60 26.42
N ASP A 115 9.54 -4.21 27.00
CA ASP A 115 8.87 -4.99 28.03
C ASP A 115 7.98 -6.05 27.38
N PHE A 116 7.97 -7.23 28.01
CA PHE A 116 7.10 -8.36 27.70
C PHE A 116 6.28 -8.66 28.96
N GLY A 117 4.99 -8.91 28.79
CA GLY A 117 4.09 -9.25 29.89
C GLY A 117 3.10 -10.32 29.47
N TYR A 118 2.53 -10.98 30.47
CA TYR A 118 1.43 -11.92 30.31
C TYR A 118 0.17 -11.26 30.88
N LEU A 119 -0.89 -11.08 30.09
CA LEU A 119 -2.22 -10.94 30.70
C LEU A 119 -2.99 -12.22 30.48
N THR A 120 -3.39 -12.82 31.58
CA THR A 120 -4.43 -13.83 31.61
C THR A 120 -5.77 -13.14 31.40
N THR A 121 -6.39 -13.36 30.24
CA THR A 121 -7.78 -12.93 29.99
C THR A 121 -8.66 -14.16 29.99
N ALA A 122 -9.82 -14.11 30.66
CA ALA A 122 -10.71 -15.26 30.84
C ALA A 122 -11.22 -15.89 29.52
N LEU A 123 -11.08 -15.17 28.40
CA LEU A 123 -11.53 -15.59 27.07
C LEU A 123 -10.41 -16.19 26.19
N THR A 124 -9.14 -15.84 26.42
CA THR A 124 -8.01 -16.19 25.53
C THR A 124 -6.85 -16.91 26.23
N GLY A 125 -6.89 -17.07 27.55
CA GLY A 125 -5.76 -17.61 28.32
C GLY A 125 -4.65 -16.56 28.53
N GLU A 126 -3.40 -17.00 28.64
CA GLU A 126 -2.21 -16.14 28.73
C GLU A 126 -1.94 -15.45 27.39
N PHE A 127 -2.20 -14.14 27.32
CA PHE A 127 -1.84 -13.29 26.19
C PHE A 127 -0.47 -12.66 26.47
N GLU A 128 0.53 -13.02 25.67
CA GLU A 128 1.83 -12.37 25.66
C GLU A 128 1.74 -11.05 24.87
N TRP A 129 1.94 -9.93 25.54
CA TRP A 129 2.04 -8.61 24.93
C TRP A 129 3.50 -8.23 24.96
N ALA A 130 4.08 -7.98 23.79
CA ALA A 130 5.36 -7.34 23.69
C ALA A 130 5.16 -5.90 23.20
N THR A 131 5.75 -4.94 23.90
CA THR A 131 5.87 -3.55 23.40
C THR A 131 6.61 -3.49 22.05
N ALA A 132 7.41 -4.51 21.73
CA ALA A 132 7.98 -4.75 20.41
C ALA A 132 6.92 -4.76 19.27
N LEU A 133 5.71 -5.27 19.52
CA LEU A 133 4.65 -5.29 18.50
C LEU A 133 4.18 -3.87 18.13
N LEU A 134 4.12 -2.94 19.11
CA LEU A 134 3.78 -1.54 18.85
C LEU A 134 4.86 -0.83 18.04
N PHE A 135 6.13 -1.13 18.34
CA PHE A 135 7.26 -0.62 17.57
C PHE A 135 7.19 -1.11 16.11
N ASP A 136 6.97 -2.42 15.92
CA ASP A 136 6.81 -3.05 14.61
C ASP A 136 5.59 -2.51 13.84
N LEU A 137 4.49 -2.21 14.53
CA LEU A 137 3.33 -1.58 13.92
C LEU A 137 3.68 -0.18 13.38
N GLY A 138 4.49 0.59 14.10
CA GLY A 138 4.99 1.87 13.61
C GLY A 138 5.87 1.71 12.37
N VAL A 139 6.80 0.74 12.38
CA VAL A 139 7.63 0.40 11.20
C VAL A 139 6.77 -0.03 10.01
N TYR A 140 5.76 -0.88 10.25
CA TYR A 140 4.80 -1.32 9.23
C TYR A 140 4.12 -0.14 8.54
N LEU A 141 3.62 0.84 9.31
CA LEU A 141 2.97 2.04 8.75
C LEU A 141 3.94 2.86 7.90
N VAL A 142 5.19 3.04 8.34
CA VAL A 142 6.21 3.75 7.55
C VAL A 142 6.50 3.04 6.25
N VAL A 143 6.68 1.71 6.27
CA VAL A 143 6.97 0.91 5.07
C VAL A 143 5.81 0.94 4.08
N VAL A 144 4.57 0.78 4.57
CA VAL A 144 3.37 0.86 3.72
C VAL A 144 3.26 2.26 3.11
N GLY A 145 3.42 3.31 3.91
CA GLY A 145 3.32 4.69 3.45
C GLY A 145 4.37 5.02 2.40
N ALA A 146 5.64 4.79 2.70
CA ALA A 146 6.75 5.08 1.79
C ALA A 146 6.70 4.21 0.52
N GLY A 147 6.44 2.90 0.68
CA GLY A 147 6.41 1.95 -0.42
C GLY A 147 5.30 2.25 -1.43
N LEU A 148 4.09 2.57 -0.96
CA LEU A 148 3.00 2.95 -1.85
C LEU A 148 3.19 4.34 -2.46
N SER A 149 3.72 5.30 -1.69
CA SER A 149 4.00 6.64 -2.23
C SER A 149 4.98 6.55 -3.40
N LEU A 150 6.05 5.76 -3.24
CA LEU A 150 6.99 5.49 -4.30
C LEU A 150 6.33 4.74 -5.48
N ALA A 151 5.57 3.69 -5.21
CA ALA A 151 4.93 2.91 -6.26
C ALA A 151 3.94 3.73 -7.08
N TYR A 152 3.11 4.54 -6.44
CA TYR A 152 2.14 5.40 -7.12
C TYR A 152 2.83 6.50 -7.91
N ALA A 153 3.87 7.12 -7.36
CA ALA A 153 4.68 8.08 -8.09
C ALA A 153 5.27 7.46 -9.36
N LEU A 154 5.75 6.22 -9.32
CA LEU A 154 6.29 5.52 -10.49
C LEU A 154 5.23 5.11 -11.52
N ILE A 155 4.02 4.74 -11.06
CA ILE A 155 2.91 4.36 -11.95
C ILE A 155 2.39 5.56 -12.74
N GLU A 156 2.44 6.77 -12.16
CA GLU A 156 1.95 8.00 -12.79
C GLU A 156 2.92 8.61 -13.81
N VAL A 157 4.16 8.12 -13.91
CA VAL A 157 5.12 8.59 -14.92
C VAL A 157 4.72 8.11 -16.30
N GLU A 158 4.08 8.98 -17.09
CA GLU A 158 3.89 8.77 -18.53
C GLU A 158 5.21 9.04 -19.28
N PRO A 159 5.71 8.11 -20.14
CA PRO A 159 6.99 8.25 -20.86
C PRO A 159 7.06 9.38 -21.93
N SER A 160 6.23 10.42 -21.88
CA SER A 160 6.04 11.36 -22.99
C SER A 160 6.89 12.64 -22.95
N GLU A 161 7.86 12.77 -22.03
CA GLU A 161 8.87 13.83 -22.11
C GLU A 161 10.02 13.45 -23.08
N ARG A 162 9.79 13.82 -24.35
CA ARG A 162 10.74 14.34 -25.36
C ARG A 162 12.22 13.94 -25.28
N VAL A 163 12.66 13.30 -26.36
CA VAL A 163 13.77 13.84 -27.17
C VAL A 163 13.18 14.28 -28.52
N GLU A 164 12.48 15.42 -28.50
CA GLU A 164 12.18 16.20 -29.70
C GLU A 164 13.08 17.43 -29.63
N GLY A 165 14.20 17.37 -30.35
CA GLY A 165 15.19 18.44 -30.41
C GLY A 165 16.60 17.89 -30.42
N ASP A 166 17.09 17.52 -31.61
CA ASP A 166 18.42 17.84 -32.14
C ASP A 166 18.75 16.90 -33.31
N GLU A 167 18.18 17.16 -34.49
CA GLU A 167 18.84 17.08 -35.81
C GLU A 167 18.16 18.06 -36.79
#